data_AF-A0A2I0L772-F1
#
_entry.id   AF-A0A2I0L772-F1
#
_cell.length_a   1.000
_cell.length_b   1.000
_cell.length_c   1.000
_cell.angle_alpha   90.00
_cell.angle_beta   90.00
_cell.angle_gamma   90.00
#
_symmetry.space_group_name_H-M   'P 1'
#
loop_
_entity.id
_entity.type
_entity.pdbx_description
1 polymer ?
#
loop_
_entity_poly.entity_id
_entity_poly.type
_entity_poly.pdbx_seq_one_letter_code
_entity_poly.pdbx_strand_id
1 'polypeptide(L)'
;MEESETRRIEEEVRRAVEQAKELQDSASSLVAKASGEEQSMRQRASALDSTIRRLRSSIDSQLAHKLLDPKLADKLEEDLQKARCVIADGDASAFLPSRAQ
;
A
#
# COMPACT_ATOMS: atom_id res chain seq x y z
N MET A 1 35.12 -46.70 -7.87
CA MET A 1 35.00 -45.69 -6.80
C MET A 1 34.42 -44.38 -7.36
N GLU A 2 34.74 -43.99 -8.59
CA GLU A 2 34.20 -42.78 -9.24
C GLU A 2 32.69 -42.83 -9.56
N GLU A 3 32.13 -43.98 -9.97
CA GLU A 3 30.69 -44.08 -10.28
C GLU A 3 29.76 -43.76 -9.09
N SER A 4 30.20 -43.98 -7.86
CA SER A 4 29.40 -43.66 -6.66
C SER A 4 29.40 -42.17 -6.34
N GLU A 5 30.48 -41.45 -6.66
CA GLU A 5 30.57 -40.00 -6.45
C GLU A 5 29.73 -39.26 -7.49
N THR A 6 29.76 -39.70 -8.75
CA THR A 6 28.91 -39.13 -9.81
C THR A 6 27.42 -39.28 -9.49
N ARG A 7 26.97 -40.46 -9.06
CA ARG A 7 25.56 -40.69 -8.67
C ARG A 7 25.13 -39.82 -7.48
N ARG A 8 26.03 -39.61 -6.51
CA ARG A 8 25.77 -38.73 -5.36
C ARG A 8 25.57 -37.28 -5.80
N ILE A 9 26.43 -36.80 -6.70
CA ILE A 9 26.31 -35.44 -7.26
C ILE A 9 24.99 -35.30 -8.04
N GLU A 10 24.60 -36.30 -8.84
CA GLU A 10 23.32 -36.30 -9.57
C GLU A 10 22.11 -36.20 -8.63
N GLU A 11 22.12 -36.93 -7.51
CA GLU A 11 21.06 -36.85 -6.50
C GLU A 11 21.03 -35.50 -5.78
N GLU A 12 22.18 -34.96 -5.41
CA GLU A 12 22.30 -33.63 -4.78
C GLU A 12 21.80 -32.52 -5.72
N VAL A 13 22.17 -32.58 -7.00
CA VAL A 13 21.66 -31.66 -8.03
C VAL A 13 20.15 -31.80 -8.20
N ARG A 14 19.62 -33.03 -8.25
CA ARG A 14 18.17 -33.26 -8.35
C ARG A 14 17.43 -32.64 -7.16
N ARG A 15 17.91 -32.86 -5.94
CA ARG A 15 17.33 -32.27 -4.72
C ARG A 15 17.41 -30.74 -4.75
N ALA A 16 18.54 -30.17 -5.17
CA ALA A 16 18.69 -28.73 -5.28
C ALA A 16 17.69 -28.14 -6.29
N VAL A 17 17.46 -28.82 -7.42
CA VAL A 17 16.46 -28.41 -8.42
C VAL A 17 15.03 -28.47 -7.86
N GLU A 18 14.68 -29.52 -7.12
CA GLU A 18 13.38 -29.64 -6.46
C GLU A 18 13.17 -28.52 -5.42
N GLN A 19 14.16 -28.29 -4.56
CA GLN A 19 14.13 -27.20 -3.56
C GLN A 19 14.01 -25.82 -4.22
N ALA A 20 14.70 -25.58 -5.34
CA ALA A 20 14.60 -24.34 -6.08
C ALA A 20 13.18 -24.10 -6.62
N LYS A 21 12.50 -25.16 -7.09
CA LYS A 21 11.11 -25.08 -7.55
C LYS A 21 10.14 -24.78 -6.41
N GLU A 22 10.25 -25.52 -5.31
CA GLU A 22 9.43 -25.30 -4.11
C GLU A 22 9.58 -23.88 -3.56
N LEU A 23 10.81 -23.36 -3.56
CA LEU A 23 11.10 -21.99 -3.16
C LEU A 23 10.45 -20.98 -4.12
N GLN A 24 10.57 -21.20 -5.44
CA GLN A 24 9.97 -20.33 -6.45
C GLN A 24 8.44 -20.30 -6.33
N ASP A 25 7.78 -21.44 -6.11
CA ASP A 25 6.33 -21.51 -5.92
C ASP A 25 5.90 -20.78 -4.65
N SER A 26 6.64 -20.97 -3.56
CA SER A 26 6.41 -20.27 -2.28
C SER A 26 6.59 -18.75 -2.41
N ALA A 27 7.66 -18.31 -3.08
CA ALA A 27 7.92 -16.90 -3.35
C ALA A 27 6.84 -16.29 -4.24
N SER A 28 6.42 -16.99 -5.29
CA SER A 28 5.34 -16.54 -6.19
C SER A 28 4.02 -16.37 -5.44
N SER A 29 3.68 -17.31 -4.56
CA SER A 29 2.49 -17.19 -3.69
C SER A 29 2.58 -16.00 -2.74
N LEU A 30 3.75 -15.78 -2.12
CA LEU A 30 3.96 -14.64 -1.22
C LEU A 30 3.85 -13.31 -1.95
N VAL A 31 4.49 -13.18 -3.11
CA VAL A 31 4.41 -11.98 -3.95
C VAL A 31 2.97 -11.71 -4.36
N ALA A 32 2.22 -12.71 -4.82
CA ALA A 32 0.82 -12.53 -5.19
C ALA A 32 -0.04 -12.01 -4.04
N LYS A 33 0.16 -12.53 -2.81
CA LYS A 33 -0.52 -12.04 -1.61
C LYS A 33 -0.13 -10.60 -1.29
N ALA A 34 1.18 -10.31 -1.25
CA ALA A 34 1.69 -8.98 -0.97
C ALA A 34 1.18 -7.94 -1.98
N SER A 35 1.14 -8.27 -3.27
CA SER A 35 0.58 -7.40 -4.30
C SER A 35 -0.92 -7.14 -4.11
N GLY A 36 -1.69 -8.15 -3.68
CA GLY A 36 -3.10 -7.98 -3.35
C GLY A 36 -3.33 -7.05 -2.16
N GLU A 37 -2.55 -7.22 -1.09
CA GLU A 37 -2.58 -6.37 0.09
C GLU A 37 -2.16 -4.92 -0.23
N GLU A 38 -1.08 -4.76 -1.00
CA GLU A 38 -0.61 -3.46 -1.48
C GLU A 38 -1.70 -2.74 -2.30
N GLN A 39 -2.35 -3.45 -3.22
CA GLN A 39 -3.43 -2.87 -4.01
C GLN A 39 -4.62 -2.46 -3.14
N SER A 40 -4.96 -3.25 -2.11
CA SER A 40 -5.97 -2.88 -1.13
C SER A 40 -5.59 -1.61 -0.36
N MET A 41 -4.32 -1.47 0.04
CA MET A 41 -3.82 -0.26 0.71
C MET A 41 -3.91 0.96 -0.21
N ARG A 42 -3.52 0.84 -1.47
CA ARG A 42 -3.66 1.92 -2.48
C ARG A 42 -5.11 2.37 -2.65
N GLN A 43 -6.05 1.43 -2.75
CA GLN A 43 -7.47 1.74 -2.85
C GLN A 43 -7.97 2.50 -1.61
N ARG A 44 -7.60 2.05 -0.41
CA ARG A 44 -7.98 2.71 0.85
C ARG A 44 -7.38 4.11 0.98
N ALA A 45 -6.10 4.26 0.66
CA ALA A 45 -5.41 5.56 0.69
C ALA A 45 -6.06 6.56 -0.27
N SER A 46 -6.35 6.13 -1.51
CA SER A 46 -7.02 6.95 -2.52
C SER A 46 -8.46 7.34 -2.12
N ALA A 47 -9.23 6.40 -1.59
CA ALA A 47 -10.59 6.66 -1.11
C ALA A 47 -10.60 7.66 0.07
N LEU A 48 -9.62 7.56 0.97
CA LEU A 48 -9.48 8.47 2.08
C LEU A 48 -9.03 9.87 1.64
N ASP A 49 -8.04 10.00 0.75
CA ASP A 49 -7.63 11.30 0.17
C ASP A 49 -8.82 11.98 -0.53
N SER A 50 -9.59 11.23 -1.31
CA SER A 50 -10.81 11.72 -1.97
C SER A 50 -11.86 12.18 -0.96
N THR A 51 -12.02 11.45 0.15
CA THR A 51 -12.94 11.82 1.22
C THR A 51 -12.51 13.10 1.92
N ILE A 52 -11.23 13.26 2.24
CA ILE A 52 -10.67 14.47 2.85
C ILE A 52 -10.91 15.69 1.95
N ARG A 53 -10.62 15.56 0.64
CA ARG A 53 -10.89 16.62 -0.34
C ARG A 53 -12.36 17.00 -0.41
N ARG A 54 -13.25 16.01 -0.45
CA ARG A 54 -14.70 16.22 -0.50
C ARG A 54 -15.21 16.91 0.77
N LEU A 55 -14.74 16.52 1.94
CA LEU A 55 -15.12 17.15 3.21
C LEU A 55 -14.69 18.61 3.25
N ARG A 56 -13.47 18.90 2.83
CA ARG A 56 -12.96 20.28 2.70
C ARG A 56 -13.82 21.13 1.76
N SER A 57 -14.13 20.63 0.55
CA SER A 57 -15.07 21.31 -0.36
C SER A 57 -16.45 21.54 0.27
N SER A 58 -16.92 20.60 1.11
CA SER A 58 -18.20 20.74 1.81
C SER A 58 -18.15 21.82 2.89
N ILE A 59 -17.04 21.91 3.64
CA ILE A 59 -16.82 22.96 4.64
C ILE A 59 -16.80 24.32 3.95
N ASP A 60 -16.00 24.46 2.89
CA ASP A 60 -15.89 25.69 2.09
C ASP A 60 -17.26 26.15 1.58
N SER A 61 -18.05 25.23 1.04
CA SER A 61 -19.41 25.50 0.54
C SER A 61 -20.36 25.95 1.66
N GLN A 62 -20.39 25.23 2.79
CA GLN A 62 -21.26 25.57 3.91
C GLN A 62 -20.87 26.90 4.56
N LEU A 63 -19.58 27.21 4.63
CA LEU A 63 -19.06 28.48 5.12
C LEU A 63 -19.46 29.64 4.19
N ALA A 64 -19.34 29.45 2.87
CA ALA A 64 -19.77 30.44 1.87
C ALA A 64 -21.28 30.74 1.95
N HIS A 65 -22.10 29.73 2.23
CA HIS A 65 -23.54 29.87 2.44
C HIS A 65 -23.93 30.35 3.85
N LYS A 66 -22.95 30.62 4.73
CA LYS A 66 -23.16 31.00 6.15
C LYS A 66 -23.98 29.99 6.95
N LEU A 67 -23.93 28.72 6.54
CA LEU A 67 -24.60 27.59 7.19
C LEU A 67 -23.72 26.91 8.24
N LEU A 68 -22.43 27.26 8.27
CA LEU A 68 -21.44 26.75 9.22
C LEU A 68 -20.82 27.90 9.99
N ASP A 69 -20.66 27.74 11.31
CA ASP A 69 -19.98 28.70 12.16
C ASP A 69 -18.49 28.81 11.76
N PRO A 70 -17.94 30.02 11.57
CA PRO A 70 -16.54 30.19 11.16
C PRO A 70 -15.53 29.54 12.11
N LYS A 71 -15.73 29.63 13.43
CA LYS A 71 -14.80 29.02 14.40
C LYS A 71 -14.86 27.50 14.37
N LEU A 72 -16.03 26.94 14.06
CA LEU A 72 -16.17 25.50 13.84
C LEU A 72 -15.50 25.08 12.53
N ALA A 73 -15.66 25.86 11.45
CA ALA A 73 -15.00 25.60 10.17
C ALA A 73 -13.47 25.55 10.31
N ASP A 74 -12.87 26.51 11.01
CA ASP A 74 -11.42 26.55 11.25
C ASP A 74 -10.92 25.27 11.95
N LYS A 75 -11.64 24.81 12.98
CA LYS A 75 -11.30 23.57 13.70
C LYS A 75 -11.38 22.34 12.81
N LEU A 76 -12.42 22.25 11.98
CA LEU A 76 -12.60 21.11 11.07
C LEU A 76 -11.51 21.09 9.99
N GLU A 77 -11.11 22.25 9.46
CA GLU A 77 -9.99 22.37 8.52
C GLU A 77 -8.66 21.96 9.17
N GLU A 78 -8.40 22.37 10.42
CA GLU A 78 -7.22 21.93 11.16
C GLU A 78 -7.19 20.40 11.32
N ASP A 79 -8.30 19.78 11.68
CA ASP A 79 -8.38 18.32 11.85
C ASP A 79 -8.24 17.57 10.52
N LEU A 80 -8.83 18.08 9.44
CA LEU A 80 -8.62 17.54 8.09
C LEU A 80 -7.17 17.69 7.64
N GLN A 81 -6.53 18.81 7.98
CA GLN A 81 -5.12 19.03 7.68
C GLN A 81 -4.23 18.06 8.45
N LYS A 82 -4.50 17.80 9.73
CA LYS A 82 -3.80 16.76 10.51
C LYS A 82 -3.97 15.39 9.87
N ALA A 83 -5.20 15.00 9.51
CA ALA A 83 -5.46 13.73 8.84
C ALA A 83 -4.69 13.60 7.52
N ARG A 84 -4.62 14.68 6.74
CA ARG A 84 -3.84 14.72 5.50
C ARG A 84 -2.34 14.58 5.75
N CYS A 85 -1.79 15.25 6.77
CA CYS A 85 -0.37 15.09 7.14
C CYS A 85 -0.04 13.64 7.54
N VAL A 86 -0.91 12.97 8.31
CA VAL A 86 -0.72 11.55 8.68
C VAL A 86 -0.58 10.65 7.44
N ILE A 87 -1.35 10.93 6.38
CA ILE A 87 -1.34 10.11 5.16
C ILE A 87 -0.21 10.53 4.21
N ALA A 88 0.07 11.83 4.10
CA ALA A 88 1.03 12.38 3.13
C ALA A 88 2.48 12.35 3.61
N ASP A 89 2.71 12.45 4.92
CA ASP A 89 4.06 12.52 5.51
C ASP A 89 4.47 11.19 6.17
N GLY A 90 3.53 10.26 6.32
CA GLY A 90 3.77 8.92 6.88
C GLY A 90 3.97 7.84 5.81
N ASP A 91 4.08 6.58 6.25
CA ASP A 91 4.28 5.42 5.36
C ASP A 91 3.13 5.22 4.36
N ALA A 92 1.93 5.70 4.71
CA ALA A 92 0.77 5.65 3.83
C ALA A 92 0.96 6.45 2.52
N SER A 93 1.92 7.38 2.50
CA SER A 93 2.25 8.19 1.32
C SER A 93 2.73 7.35 0.15
N ALA A 94 3.36 6.20 0.42
CA ALA A 94 3.80 5.25 -0.60
C ALA A 94 2.63 4.64 -1.40
N PHE A 95 1.41 4.69 -0.85
CA PHE A 95 0.21 4.15 -1.49
C PHE A 95 -0.69 5.23 -2.10
N LEU A 96 -0.34 6.51 -1.95
CA LEU A 96 -1.04 7.59 -2.63
C LEU A 96 -0.70 7.56 -4.13
N PRO A 97 -1.64 7.96 -5.01
CA PRO A 97 -1.31 8.16 -6.41
C PRO A 97 -0.17 9.18 -6.49
N SER A 98 0.99 8.76 -7.01
CA SER A 98 2.09 9.66 -7.31
C SER A 98 1.53 10.83 -8.11
N ARG A 99 1.75 12.07 -7.67
CA ARG A 99 1.51 13.22 -8.55
C ARG A 99 2.32 12.92 -9.81
N ALA A 100 1.64 12.66 -10.92
CA ALA A 100 2.29 12.51 -12.21
C ALA A 100 3.22 13.72 -12.37
N GLN A 101 4.53 13.47 -12.47
CA GLN A 101 5.49 14.46 -12.94
C GLN A 101 5.20 14.79 -14.39
#